data_AF-A0A8T7GTE2-F1
#
_entry.id   AF-A0A8T7GTE2-F1
#
_cell.length_a   1.000
_cell.length_b   1.000
_cell.length_c   1.000
_cell.angle_alpha   90.00
_cell.angle_beta   90.00
_cell.angle_gamma   90.00
#
_symmetry.space_group_name_H-M   'P 1'
#
loop_
_entity.id
_entity.type
_entity.pdbx_description
1 polymer ?
#
loop_
_entity_poly.entity_id
_entity_poly.type
_entity_poly.pdbx_seq_one_letter_code
_entity_poly.pdbx_strand_id
1 'polypeptide(L)'
;MGVFEQIPPERRRRIVEAWKQMSYEDKAHFRNQIAIALALLGNNERAKRIIASVIDMMIDHTNNLSDFGYWFNKYISKVSRKPRNATKTGLALEGYRMKYALSE
;
A
#
# COMPACT_ATOMS: atom_id res chain seq x y z
N MET A 1 -16.68 13.00 -0.59
CA MET A 1 -16.12 11.96 -1.47
C MET A 1 -14.96 11.30 -0.76
N GLY A 2 -15.05 9.99 -0.50
CA GLY A 2 -13.97 9.21 0.08
C GLY A 2 -12.79 9.06 -0.88
N VAL A 3 -11.57 8.95 -0.34
CA VAL A 3 -10.33 8.81 -1.13
C VAL A 3 -10.39 7.69 -2.16
N PHE A 4 -11.01 6.56 -1.81
CA PHE A 4 -11.14 5.41 -2.68
C PHE A 4 -12.19 5.59 -3.78
N GLU A 5 -13.07 6.58 -3.69
CA GLU A 5 -14.05 6.87 -4.76
C GLU A 5 -13.37 7.34 -6.05
N GLN A 6 -12.12 7.84 -5.95
CA GLN A 6 -11.29 8.24 -7.08
C GLN A 6 -10.76 7.03 -7.90
N ILE A 7 -10.73 5.83 -7.31
CA ILE A 7 -10.34 4.61 -8.01
C ILE A 7 -11.54 4.13 -8.85
N PRO A 8 -11.39 3.84 -10.16
CA PRO A 8 -12.47 3.33 -11.00
C PRO A 8 -13.22 2.13 -10.40
N PRO A 9 -14.55 2.02 -10.57
CA PRO A 9 -15.35 0.94 -9.97
C PRO A 9 -14.81 -0.47 -10.23
N GLU A 10 -14.39 -0.76 -11.46
CA GLU A 10 -13.84 -2.07 -11.84
C GLU A 10 -12.55 -2.40 -11.09
N ARG A 11 -11.71 -1.41 -10.85
CA ARG A 11 -10.44 -1.60 -10.13
C ARG A 11 -10.69 -1.79 -8.63
N ARG A 12 -11.65 -1.06 -8.05
CA ARG A 12 -12.11 -1.31 -6.67
C ARG A 12 -12.62 -2.74 -6.49
N ARG A 13 -13.36 -3.26 -7.48
CA ARG A 13 -13.83 -4.65 -7.47
C ARG A 13 -12.67 -5.64 -7.44
N ARG A 14 -11.67 -5.44 -8.29
CA ARG A 14 -10.44 -6.27 -8.31
C ARG A 14 -9.70 -6.24 -6.96
N ILE A 15 -9.58 -5.06 -6.34
CA ILE A 15 -8.97 -4.93 -4.99
C ILE A 15 -9.74 -5.76 -3.96
N VAL A 16 -11.08 -5.70 -3.99
CA VAL A 16 -11.93 -6.47 -3.07
C VAL A 16 -11.82 -7.98 -3.34
N GLU A 17 -11.74 -8.39 -4.59
CA GLU A 17 -11.57 -9.79 -4.98
C GLU A 17 -10.20 -10.34 -4.54
N ALA A 18 -9.12 -9.59 -4.80
CA ALA A 18 -7.78 -9.87 -4.28
C ALA A 18 -7.80 -10.05 -2.76
N TRP A 19 -8.39 -9.09 -2.03
CA TRP A 19 -8.56 -9.18 -0.59
C TRP A 19 -9.32 -10.44 -0.18
N LYS A 20 -10.41 -10.81 -0.84
CA LYS A 20 -11.20 -12.00 -0.47
C LYS A 20 -10.38 -13.29 -0.61
N GLN A 21 -9.55 -13.38 -1.64
CA GLN A 21 -8.73 -14.55 -1.97
C GLN A 21 -7.48 -14.70 -1.10
N MET A 22 -7.02 -13.63 -0.45
CA MET A 22 -5.85 -13.66 0.44
C MET A 22 -6.07 -14.53 1.68
N SER A 23 -4.99 -15.17 2.12
CA SER A 23 -4.94 -15.89 3.39
C SER A 23 -5.15 -14.93 4.58
N TYR A 24 -5.43 -15.49 5.76
CA TYR A 24 -5.55 -14.67 6.98
C TYR A 24 -4.22 -13.95 7.32
N GLU A 25 -3.10 -14.62 7.08
CA GLU A 25 -1.76 -14.10 7.31
C GLU A 25 -1.43 -12.93 6.36
N ASP A 26 -1.68 -13.09 5.05
CA ASP A 26 -1.46 -12.02 4.08
C ASP A 26 -2.32 -10.78 4.39
N LYS A 27 -3.57 -11.00 4.81
CA LYS A 27 -4.47 -9.92 5.25
C LYS A 27 -3.91 -9.20 6.48
N ALA A 28 -3.27 -9.92 7.39
CA ALA A 28 -2.61 -9.32 8.55
C ALA A 28 -1.37 -8.51 8.11
N HIS A 29 -0.53 -9.05 7.23
CA HIS A 29 0.63 -8.33 6.68
C HIS A 29 0.24 -7.05 5.95
N PHE A 30 -0.78 -7.10 5.11
CA PHE A 30 -1.29 -5.91 4.44
C PHE A 30 -1.77 -4.85 5.44
N ARG A 31 -2.62 -5.23 6.41
CA ARG A 31 -3.12 -4.31 7.44
C ARG A 31 -1.99 -3.66 8.24
N ASN A 32 -0.98 -4.44 8.63
CA ASN A 32 0.16 -3.94 9.39
C ASN A 32 0.98 -2.94 8.58
N GLN A 33 1.21 -3.22 7.29
CA GLN A 33 1.92 -2.30 6.40
C GLN A 33 1.14 -0.99 6.19
N ILE A 34 -0.19 -1.07 6.02
CA ILE A 34 -1.05 0.12 5.93
C ILE A 34 -0.99 0.94 7.23
N ALA A 35 -1.01 0.27 8.40
CA ALA A 35 -0.90 0.94 9.69
C ALA A 35 0.46 1.66 9.85
N ILE A 36 1.56 1.02 9.45
CA ILE A 36 2.91 1.65 9.44
C ILE A 36 2.91 2.87 8.53
N ALA A 37 2.35 2.75 7.33
CA ALA A 37 2.29 3.86 6.37
C ALA A 37 1.49 5.06 6.93
N LEU A 38 0.30 4.82 7.50
CA LEU A 38 -0.51 5.86 8.10
C LEU A 38 0.16 6.48 9.34
N ALA A 39 0.86 5.69 10.15
CA ALA A 39 1.58 6.20 11.32
C ALA A 39 2.71 7.17 10.94
N LEU A 40 3.41 6.91 9.82
CA LEU A 40 4.59 7.69 9.42
C LEU A 40 4.27 8.84 8.45
N LEU A 41 3.32 8.66 7.53
CA LEU A 41 2.85 9.72 6.63
C LEU A 41 1.82 10.65 7.31
N GLY A 42 1.18 10.17 8.38
CA GLY A 42 0.04 10.79 9.04
C GLY A 42 -1.29 10.23 8.55
N ASN A 43 -2.35 10.35 9.36
CA ASN A 43 -3.70 9.89 9.01
C ASN A 43 -4.56 11.01 8.38
N ASN A 44 -3.98 11.74 7.44
CA ASN A 44 -4.66 12.82 6.71
C ASN A 44 -5.07 12.37 5.30
N GLU A 45 -5.93 13.16 4.65
CA GLU A 45 -6.43 12.87 3.31
C GLU A 45 -5.32 12.71 2.26
N ARG A 46 -4.20 13.43 2.41
CA ARG A 46 -3.06 13.31 1.49
C ARG A 46 -2.37 11.95 1.61
N ALA A 47 -2.15 11.48 2.83
CA ALA A 47 -1.55 10.16 3.08
C ALA A 47 -2.45 9.03 2.59
N LYS A 48 -3.75 9.12 2.87
CA LYS A 48 -4.73 8.16 2.35
C LYS A 48 -4.75 8.12 0.83
N ARG A 49 -4.65 9.28 0.14
CA ARG A 49 -4.55 9.33 -1.33
C ARG A 49 -3.31 8.61 -1.84
N ILE A 50 -2.16 8.81 -1.21
CA ILE A 50 -0.93 8.09 -1.58
C ILE A 50 -1.12 6.59 -1.44
N ILE A 51 -1.68 6.14 -0.31
CA ILE A 51 -1.96 4.72 -0.06
C ILE A 51 -2.91 4.17 -1.13
N ALA A 52 -3.99 4.89 -1.44
CA ALA A 52 -4.94 4.51 -2.47
C ALA A 52 -4.28 4.42 -3.85
N SER A 53 -3.42 5.36 -4.22
CA SER A 53 -2.67 5.32 -5.49
C SER A 53 -1.68 4.15 -5.55
N VAL A 54 -1.07 3.77 -4.43
CA VAL A 54 -0.18 2.59 -4.35
C VAL A 54 -0.99 1.30 -4.54
N ILE A 55 -2.11 1.16 -3.84
CA ILE A 55 -3.01 0.00 -3.96
C ILE A 55 -3.56 -0.09 -5.39
N ASP A 56 -3.95 1.05 -5.96
CA ASP A 56 -4.42 1.12 -7.33
C ASP A 56 -3.32 0.67 -8.30
N MET A 57 -2.10 1.19 -8.18
CA MET A 57 -0.99 0.80 -9.05
C MET A 57 -0.63 -0.70 -8.92
N MET A 58 -0.63 -1.26 -7.71
CA MET A 58 -0.17 -2.64 -7.52
C MET A 58 -1.15 -3.70 -8.05
N ILE A 59 -2.45 -3.40 -8.14
CA ILE A 59 -3.44 -4.37 -8.61
C ILE A 59 -3.25 -4.76 -10.08
N ASP A 60 -2.48 -4.00 -10.85
CA ASP A 60 -2.10 -4.37 -12.23
C ASP A 60 -0.97 -5.40 -12.29
N HIS A 61 -0.32 -5.68 -11.17
CA HIS A 61 0.90 -6.47 -11.11
C HIS A 61 0.84 -7.63 -10.13
N THR A 62 0.04 -7.54 -9.08
CA THR A 62 -0.13 -8.61 -8.07
C THR A 62 -1.59 -8.69 -7.61
N ASN A 63 -2.03 -9.90 -7.30
CA ASN A 63 -3.30 -10.14 -6.58
C ASN A 63 -3.07 -10.28 -5.07
N ASN A 64 -1.83 -10.20 -4.59
CA ASN A 64 -1.50 -10.26 -3.18
C ASN A 64 -1.23 -8.86 -2.63
N LEU A 65 -2.11 -8.38 -1.75
CA LEU A 65 -1.95 -7.05 -1.15
C LEU A 65 -0.83 -7.01 -0.11
N SER A 66 -0.31 -8.15 0.37
CA SER A 66 0.84 -8.17 1.29
C SER A 66 2.11 -7.56 0.70
N ASP A 67 2.18 -7.38 -0.62
CA ASP A 67 3.34 -6.80 -1.30
C ASP A 67 3.34 -5.25 -1.22
N PHE A 68 2.39 -4.65 -0.50
CA PHE A 68 2.19 -3.21 -0.44
C PHE A 68 3.48 -2.42 -0.21
N GLY A 69 4.37 -2.85 0.69
CA GLY A 69 5.61 -2.16 1.01
C GLY A 69 6.58 -2.08 -0.17
N TYR A 70 6.65 -3.12 -1.00
CA TYR A 70 7.40 -3.10 -2.26
C TYR A 70 6.85 -2.02 -3.19
N TRP A 71 5.54 -2.08 -3.42
CA TRP A 71 4.87 -1.17 -4.35
C TRP A 71 4.86 0.27 -3.85
N PHE A 72 4.85 0.48 -2.53
CA PHE A 72 5.03 1.78 -1.92
C PHE A 72 6.39 2.39 -2.31
N ASN A 73 7.48 1.63 -2.16
CA ASN A 73 8.81 2.09 -2.53
C ASN A 73 8.92 2.38 -4.03
N LYS A 74 8.34 1.50 -4.87
CA LYS A 74 8.29 1.67 -6.33
C LYS A 74 7.42 2.84 -6.78
N TYR A 75 6.37 3.17 -6.03
CA TYR A 75 5.55 4.36 -6.27
C TYR A 75 6.32 5.62 -5.89
N ILE A 76 6.87 5.68 -4.67
CA ILE A 76 7.58 6.85 -4.15
C ILE A 76 8.83 7.18 -4.97
N SER A 77 9.51 6.19 -5.57
CA SER A 77 10.65 6.43 -6.46
C SER A 77 10.26 7.17 -7.75
N LYS A 78 9.01 7.01 -8.22
CA LYS A 78 8.47 7.67 -9.43
C LYS A 78 7.85 9.03 -9.17
N VAL A 79 7.49 9.35 -7.92
CA VAL A 79 6.85 10.64 -7.58
C VAL A 79 7.91 11.74 -7.46
N SER A 80 7.76 12.78 -8.29
CA SER A 80 8.70 13.92 -8.35
C SER A 80 8.76 14.74 -7.05
N ARG A 81 7.63 14.91 -6.36
CA ARG A 81 7.55 15.58 -5.05
C ARG A 81 7.19 14.59 -3.95
N LYS A 82 8.23 13.98 -3.37
CA LYS A 82 8.09 13.02 -2.27
C LYS A 82 7.41 13.69 -1.06
N PRO A 83 6.40 13.06 -0.44
CA PRO A 83 5.82 13.52 0.82
C PRO A 83 6.89 13.63 1.91
N ARG A 84 6.70 14.57 2.84
CA ARG A 84 7.48 14.57 4.09
C ARG A 84 7.31 13.19 4.74
N ASN A 85 8.42 12.57 5.15
CA ASN A 85 8.50 11.21 5.69
C ASN A 85 8.33 10.03 4.70
N ALA A 86 8.21 10.25 3.39
CA ALA A 86 8.05 9.14 2.45
C ALA A 86 9.25 8.16 2.46
N THR A 87 10.48 8.68 2.50
CA THR A 87 11.69 7.85 2.62
C THR A 87 11.70 7.04 3.92
N LYS A 88 11.39 7.68 5.06
CA LYS A 88 11.31 7.00 6.36
C LYS A 88 10.23 5.91 6.37
N THR A 89 9.09 6.20 5.74
CA THR A 89 8.00 5.25 5.58
C THR A 89 8.42 4.05 4.75
N GLY A 90 9.08 4.29 3.62
CA GLY A 90 9.60 3.24 2.75
C GLY A 90 10.60 2.32 3.44
N LEU A 91 11.53 2.88 4.22
CA LEU A 91 12.49 2.12 5.02
C LEU A 91 11.81 1.29 6.11
N ALA A 92 10.79 1.84 6.79
CA ALA A 92 10.06 1.10 7.82
C ALA A 92 9.25 -0.06 7.24
N LEU A 93 8.64 0.14 6.07
CA LEU A 93 7.93 -0.91 5.33
C LEU A 93 8.89 -2.00 4.87
N GLU A 94 10.07 -1.62 4.38
CA GLU A 94 11.09 -2.58 3.97
C GLU A 94 11.62 -3.40 5.16
N GLY A 95 11.90 -2.74 6.28
CA GLY A 95 12.29 -3.43 7.52
C GLY A 95 11.20 -4.39 8.02
N TYR A 96 9.92 -4.04 7.88
CA TYR A 96 8.81 -4.95 8.17
C TYR A 96 8.85 -6.18 7.24
N ARG A 97 8.99 -5.97 5.93
CA ARG A 97 9.04 -7.07 4.95
C ARG A 97 10.21 -8.01 5.20
N MET A 98 11.40 -7.48 5.47
CA MET A 98 12.58 -8.28 5.81
C MET A 98 12.35 -9.10 7.09
N LYS A 99 11.75 -8.51 8.13
CA LYS A 99 11.46 -9.20 9.39
C LYS A 99 10.55 -10.41 9.20
N TYR A 100 9.59 -10.33 8.28
CA TYR A 100 8.61 -11.40 8.03
C TYR A 100 8.88 -12.18 6.73
N ALA A 101 10.09 -12.05 6.16
CA ALA A 101 10.50 -12.73 4.93
C ALA A 101 9.48 -12.59 3.77
N LEU A 102 8.84 -11.42 3.64
CA LEU A 102 7.87 -11.16 2.58
C LEU A 102 8.62 -10.90 1.26
N SER A 103 8.76 -11.94 0.43
CA SER A 103 9.32 -11.81 -0.92
C SER A 103 8.36 -11.10 -1.87
N GLU A 104 8.91 -10.49 -2.92
CA GLU A 104 8.15 -9.84 -4.02
C GLU A 104 7.21 -10.79 -4.77
#